data_AF-A0A3G4WB39-F1
#
_entry.id   AF-A0A3G4WB39-F1
#
_cell.length_a   1.000
_cell.length_b   1.000
_cell.length_c   1.000
_cell.angle_alpha   90.00
_cell.angle_beta   90.00
_cell.angle_gamma   90.00
#
_symmetry.space_group_name_H-M   'P 1'
#
loop_
_entity.id
_entity.type
_entity.pdbx_description
1 polymer ?
#
loop_
_entity_poly.entity_id
_entity_poly.type
_entity_poly.pdbx_seq_one_letter_code
_entity_poly.pdbx_strand_id
1 'polypeptide(L)'
;MQIAVRADELQALRELGTLEQTEPRHGDEAVRDELTRRAGSYVQPDVDAWLARALAAHRGHYADPAAREAAAGLLHPPVLAHAALLAVLTRLVADADVDQLPFAARLATADSEAAGELAAFLTRAITPGSRA
;
A
#
# COMPACT_ATOMS: atom_id res chain seq x y z
N MET A 1 14.06 -11.10 -11.87
CA MET A 1 13.68 -9.72 -12.26
C MET A 1 14.88 -8.81 -12.02
N GLN A 2 15.21 -7.92 -12.96
CA GLN A 2 16.26 -6.92 -12.74
C GLN A 2 15.64 -5.66 -12.12
N ILE A 3 15.94 -5.40 -10.84
CA ILE A 3 15.32 -4.33 -10.02
C ILE A 3 15.39 -2.97 -10.74
N ALA A 4 16.53 -2.64 -11.35
CA ALA A 4 16.73 -1.38 -12.05
C ALA A 4 15.81 -1.21 -13.28
N VAL A 5 15.55 -2.27 -14.05
CA VAL A 5 14.66 -2.22 -15.22
C VAL A 5 13.21 -2.06 -14.77
N ARG A 6 12.84 -2.75 -13.69
CA ARG A 6 11.49 -2.62 -13.11
C ARG A 6 11.28 -1.23 -12.50
N ALA A 7 12.31 -0.65 -11.90
CA ALA A 7 12.30 0.74 -11.43
C ALA A 7 11.98 1.74 -12.56
N ASP A 8 12.62 1.57 -13.72
CA ASP A 8 12.38 2.39 -14.91
C ASP A 8 10.96 2.17 -15.46
N GLU A 9 10.46 0.92 -15.44
CA GLU A 9 9.08 0.60 -15.84
C GLU A 9 8.05 1.29 -14.95
N LEU A 10 8.21 1.25 -13.61
CA LEU A 10 7.28 1.91 -12.68
C LEU A 10 7.29 3.43 -12.84
N GLN A 11 8.45 4.03 -13.09
CA GLN A 11 8.56 5.45 -13.41
C GLN A 11 7.78 5.80 -14.69
N ALA A 12 7.98 5.04 -15.76
CA ALA A 12 7.29 5.27 -17.03
C ALA A 12 5.76 5.11 -16.89
N LEU A 13 5.30 4.10 -16.17
CA LEU A 13 3.88 3.89 -15.89
C LEU A 13 3.26 5.05 -15.11
N ARG A 14 4.00 5.62 -14.16
CA ARG A 14 3.56 6.83 -13.47
C ARG A 14 3.49 8.02 -14.41
N GLU A 15 4.53 8.27 -15.19
CA GLU A 15 4.59 9.40 -16.14
C GLU A 15 3.44 9.34 -17.17
N LEU A 16 3.00 8.14 -17.53
CA LEU A 16 1.84 7.90 -18.39
C LEU A 16 0.49 7.95 -17.65
N GLY A 17 0.48 8.05 -16.33
CA GLY A 17 -0.75 8.02 -15.51
C GLY A 17 -1.45 6.67 -15.48
N THR A 18 -0.74 5.57 -15.80
CA THR A 18 -1.31 4.22 -15.92
C THR A 18 -0.83 3.25 -14.83
N LEU A 19 -0.10 3.73 -13.82
CA LEU A 19 0.42 2.90 -12.72
C LEU A 19 -0.67 2.07 -12.04
N GLU A 20 -1.81 2.71 -11.73
CA GLU A 20 -2.96 2.08 -11.06
C GLU A 20 -3.65 0.99 -11.91
N GLN A 21 -3.39 0.94 -13.22
CA GLN A 21 -3.93 -0.11 -14.09
C GLN A 21 -3.07 -1.38 -14.05
N THR A 22 -1.90 -1.31 -13.41
CA THR A 22 -0.98 -2.43 -13.28
C THR A 22 -1.07 -3.07 -11.91
N GLU A 23 -0.81 -4.37 -11.85
CA GLU A 23 -0.77 -5.11 -10.59
C GLU A 23 0.68 -5.31 -10.12
N PRO A 24 0.95 -5.20 -8.81
CA PRO A 24 2.27 -5.46 -8.28
C PRO A 24 2.74 -6.89 -8.56
N ARG A 25 4.01 -6.99 -8.89
CA ARG A 25 4.74 -8.24 -9.12
C ARG A 25 5.65 -8.50 -7.91
N HIS A 26 5.98 -9.76 -7.70
CA HIS A 26 6.95 -10.14 -6.67
C HIS A 26 8.26 -9.36 -6.84
N GLY A 27 8.70 -8.68 -5.78
CA GLY A 27 9.93 -7.89 -5.74
C GLY A 27 9.74 -6.41 -6.03
N ASP A 28 8.51 -5.94 -6.28
CA ASP A 28 8.22 -4.50 -6.41
C ASP A 28 8.47 -3.73 -5.10
N GLU A 29 8.48 -4.41 -3.95
CA GLU A 29 8.93 -3.86 -2.66
C GLU A 29 10.41 -3.46 -2.72
N ALA A 30 11.27 -4.34 -3.25
CA ALA A 30 12.69 -4.05 -3.42
C ALA A 30 12.94 -3.00 -4.52
N VAL A 31 12.06 -2.93 -5.51
CA VAL A 31 12.08 -1.87 -6.53
C VAL A 31 11.81 -0.52 -5.90
N ARG A 32 10.82 -0.40 -5.02
CA ARG A 32 10.54 0.83 -4.27
C ARG A 32 11.76 1.34 -3.50
N ASP A 33 12.56 0.45 -2.91
CA ASP A 33 13.80 0.84 -2.24
C ASP A 33 14.89 1.33 -3.22
N GLU A 34 15.00 0.70 -4.38
CA GLU A 34 15.83 1.21 -5.48
C GLU A 34 15.37 2.60 -5.93
N LEU A 35 14.05 2.83 -6.05
CA LEU A 35 13.49 4.14 -6.39
C LEU A 35 13.88 5.20 -5.37
N THR A 36 13.84 4.85 -4.08
CA THR A 36 14.22 5.75 -2.99
C THR A 36 15.72 6.07 -3.00
N ARG A 37 16.57 5.09 -3.36
CA ARG A 37 18.03 5.29 -3.44
C ARG A 37 18.46 6.19 -4.60
N ARG A 38 17.68 6.26 -5.68
CA ARG A 38 17.96 7.15 -6.81
C ARG A 38 17.62 8.59 -6.41
N ALA A 39 18.61 9.31 -5.90
CA ALA A 39 18.49 10.70 -5.45
C ALA A 39 17.96 11.61 -6.57
N GLY A 40 16.67 11.92 -6.52
CA GLY A 40 15.96 12.76 -7.50
C GLY A 40 14.48 12.89 -7.13
N SER A 41 13.74 13.77 -7.81
CA SER A 41 12.29 14.02 -7.62
C SER A 41 11.43 12.83 -8.06
N TYR A 42 11.60 11.70 -7.39
CA TYR A 42 11.04 10.42 -7.78
C TYR A 42 9.62 10.22 -7.26
N VAL A 43 8.87 9.37 -7.96
CA VAL A 43 7.44 9.04 -7.81
C VAL A 43 7.10 8.23 -6.55
N GLN A 44 7.90 8.34 -5.50
CA GLN A 44 7.79 7.54 -4.28
C GLN A 44 6.40 7.60 -3.65
N PRO A 45 5.69 8.75 -3.57
CA PRO A 45 4.33 8.78 -3.04
C PRO A 45 3.32 8.00 -3.90
N ASP A 46 3.48 8.03 -5.22
CA ASP A 46 2.57 7.36 -6.16
C ASP A 46 2.77 5.82 -6.08
N VAL A 47 4.03 5.36 -6.00
CA VAL A 47 4.35 3.93 -5.84
C VAL A 47 3.97 3.42 -4.44
N ASP A 48 4.19 4.21 -3.39
CA ASP A 48 3.78 3.87 -2.02
C ASP A 48 2.24 3.76 -1.93
N ALA A 49 1.51 4.67 -2.57
CA ALA A 49 0.05 4.59 -2.66
C ALA A 49 -0.40 3.35 -3.45
N TRP A 50 0.16 3.11 -4.63
CA TRP A 50 -0.15 1.96 -5.47
C TRP A 50 0.08 0.62 -4.75
N LEU A 51 1.22 0.45 -4.07
CA LEU A 51 1.52 -0.75 -3.28
C LEU A 51 0.53 -0.92 -2.11
N ALA A 52 0.22 0.17 -1.39
CA ALA A 52 -0.71 0.12 -0.28
C ALA A 52 -2.13 -0.29 -0.73
N ARG A 53 -2.59 0.25 -1.86
CA ARG A 53 -3.90 -0.08 -2.46
C ARG A 53 -3.98 -1.54 -2.88
N ALA A 54 -2.96 -2.03 -3.58
CA ALA A 54 -2.90 -3.42 -4.00
C ALA A 54 -2.81 -4.40 -2.83
N LEU A 55 -2.06 -4.05 -1.78
CA LEU A 55 -1.96 -4.87 -0.57
C LEU A 55 -3.30 -4.93 0.17
N ALA A 56 -3.99 -3.79 0.31
CA ALA A 56 -5.30 -3.70 0.94
C ALA A 56 -6.37 -4.50 0.20
N ALA A 57 -6.35 -4.44 -1.15
CA ALA A 57 -7.30 -5.13 -2.01
C ALA A 57 -6.88 -6.57 -2.39
N HIS A 58 -5.74 -7.04 -1.89
CA HIS A 58 -5.17 -8.37 -2.19
C HIS A 58 -5.01 -8.63 -3.70
N ARG A 59 -4.50 -7.66 -4.44
CA ARG A 59 -4.32 -7.71 -5.91
C ARG A 59 -2.90 -8.09 -6.32
N GLY A 60 -2.76 -8.62 -7.53
CA GLY A 60 -1.47 -9.07 -8.05
C GLY A 60 -0.86 -10.15 -7.18
N HIS A 61 0.44 -10.03 -6.88
CA HIS A 61 1.13 -11.00 -6.04
C HIS A 61 0.61 -11.05 -4.60
N TYR A 62 -0.02 -9.98 -4.10
CA TYR A 62 -0.65 -9.94 -2.78
C TYR A 62 -1.93 -10.76 -2.66
N ALA A 63 -2.42 -11.41 -3.72
CA ALA A 63 -3.45 -12.42 -3.61
C ALA A 63 -2.99 -13.61 -2.73
N ASP A 64 -1.69 -13.93 -2.76
CA ASP A 64 -1.06 -14.95 -1.93
C ASP A 64 -0.90 -14.45 -0.47
N PRO A 65 -1.45 -15.15 0.54
CA PRO A 65 -1.22 -14.83 1.95
C PRO A 65 0.26 -14.78 2.34
N ALA A 66 1.10 -15.68 1.82
CA ALA A 66 2.53 -15.70 2.14
C ALA A 66 3.25 -14.45 1.61
N ALA A 67 2.81 -13.94 0.46
CA ALA A 67 3.33 -12.69 -0.08
C ALA A 67 2.97 -11.48 0.80
N ARG A 68 1.75 -11.46 1.37
CA ARG A 68 1.34 -10.40 2.31
C ARG A 68 2.14 -10.44 3.61
N GLU A 69 2.42 -11.64 4.13
CA GLU A 69 3.29 -11.80 5.30
C GLU A 69 4.73 -11.36 5.01
N ALA A 70 5.29 -11.72 3.85
CA ALA A 70 6.61 -11.27 3.44
C ALA A 70 6.67 -9.74 3.29
N ALA A 71 5.62 -9.14 2.71
CA ALA A 71 5.53 -7.68 2.53
C ALA A 71 5.62 -6.90 3.85
N ALA A 72 5.11 -7.46 4.96
CA ALA A 72 5.23 -6.84 6.29
C ALA A 72 6.69 -6.66 6.75
N GLY A 73 7.61 -7.48 6.25
CA GLY A 73 9.05 -7.36 6.52
C GLY A 73 9.84 -6.58 5.45
N LEU A 74 9.21 -6.23 4.33
CA LEU A 74 9.87 -5.60 3.18
C LEU A 74 9.43 -4.14 2.96
N LEU A 75 8.19 -3.81 3.29
CA LEU A 75 7.62 -2.48 3.06
C LEU A 75 7.89 -1.53 4.24
N HIS A 76 8.04 -0.24 3.90
CA HIS A 76 8.21 0.81 4.90
C HIS A 76 6.92 0.99 5.75
N PRO A 77 7.00 1.27 7.07
CA PRO A 77 5.84 1.30 7.96
C PRO A 77 4.64 2.16 7.51
N PRO A 78 4.81 3.37 6.92
CA PRO A 78 3.72 4.16 6.35
C PRO A 78 2.95 3.43 5.24
N VAL A 79 3.60 2.63 4.39
CA VAL A 79 2.92 1.87 3.33
C VAL A 79 2.04 0.79 3.95
N LEU A 80 2.57 0.09 4.96
CA LEU A 80 1.83 -0.94 5.69
C LEU A 80 0.63 -0.35 6.45
N ALA A 81 0.83 0.76 7.15
CA ALA A 81 -0.23 1.44 7.89
C ALA A 81 -1.31 2.00 6.95
N HIS A 82 -0.92 2.55 5.79
CA HIS A 82 -1.85 3.00 4.77
C HIS A 82 -2.69 1.84 4.22
N ALA A 83 -2.06 0.71 3.88
CA ALA A 83 -2.76 -0.49 3.40
C ALA A 83 -3.77 -1.02 4.45
N ALA A 84 -3.35 -1.08 5.72
CA ALA A 84 -4.22 -1.53 6.81
C ALA A 84 -5.44 -0.61 6.99
N LEU A 85 -5.24 0.71 6.94
CA LEU A 85 -6.34 1.68 6.98
C LEU A 85 -7.29 1.53 5.79
N LEU A 86 -6.77 1.41 4.57
CA LEU A 86 -7.61 1.21 3.39
C LEU A 86 -8.44 -0.07 3.49
N ALA A 87 -7.83 -1.19 3.92
CA ALA A 87 -8.51 -2.48 4.05
C ALA A 87 -9.68 -2.43 5.05
N VAL A 88 -9.55 -1.69 6.16
CA VAL A 88 -10.63 -1.58 7.14
C VAL A 88 -11.68 -0.54 6.74
N LEU A 89 -11.27 0.59 6.15
CA LEU A 89 -12.17 1.68 5.76
C LEU A 89 -13.11 1.27 4.61
N THR A 90 -12.59 0.53 3.63
CA THR A 90 -13.39 -0.03 2.51
C THR A 90 -14.42 -1.07 2.97
N ARG A 91 -14.18 -1.72 4.11
CA ARG A 91 -15.17 -2.62 4.75
C ARG A 91 -16.21 -1.87 5.58
N LEU A 92 -15.84 -0.71 6.12
CA LEU A 92 -16.71 0.14 6.95
C LEU A 92 -17.76 0.87 6.12
N VAL A 93 -17.36 1.36 4.94
CA VAL A 93 -18.22 2.11 4.04
C VAL A 93 -18.34 1.33 2.75
N ALA A 94 -19.50 0.67 2.56
CA ALA A 94 -19.83 0.02 1.30
C ALA A 94 -19.72 1.05 0.17
N ASP A 95 -19.07 0.66 -0.93
CA ASP A 95 -18.80 1.49 -2.10
C ASP A 95 -17.87 2.70 -1.88
N ALA A 96 -17.12 2.76 -0.77
CA ALA A 96 -16.06 3.76 -0.63
C ALA A 96 -14.98 3.54 -1.71
N ASP A 97 -14.91 4.51 -2.63
CA ASP A 97 -13.82 4.59 -3.58
C ASP A 97 -12.53 4.94 -2.82
N VAL A 98 -11.45 4.22 -3.12
CA VAL A 98 -10.12 4.42 -2.56
C VAL A 98 -9.63 5.85 -2.84
N ASP A 99 -10.08 6.48 -3.92
CA ASP A 99 -9.79 7.88 -4.24
C ASP A 99 -10.46 8.89 -3.30
N GLN A 100 -11.46 8.46 -2.52
CA GLN A 100 -12.09 9.25 -1.46
C GLN A 100 -11.36 9.14 -0.11
N LEU A 101 -10.31 8.31 -0.02
CA LEU A 101 -9.55 8.06 1.21
C LEU A 101 -8.13 8.67 1.23
N PRO A 102 -7.82 9.84 0.61
CA PRO A 102 -6.45 10.38 0.61
C PRO A 102 -5.98 10.82 2.00
N PHE A 103 -6.88 10.88 2.99
CA PHE A 103 -6.50 11.10 4.39
C PHE A 103 -5.78 9.89 5.01
N ALA A 104 -6.04 8.67 4.54
CA ALA A 104 -5.39 7.47 5.06
C ALA A 104 -3.88 7.50 4.80
N ALA A 105 -3.47 7.88 3.59
CA ALA A 105 -2.07 8.10 3.23
C ALA A 105 -1.41 9.19 4.11
N ARG A 106 -2.12 10.29 4.33
CA ARG A 106 -1.63 11.41 5.16
C ARG A 106 -1.45 11.02 6.62
N LEU A 107 -2.40 10.28 7.20
CA LEU A 107 -2.30 9.73 8.56
C LEU A 107 -1.09 8.80 8.68
N ALA A 108 -0.98 7.84 7.77
CA ALA A 108 0.11 6.87 7.79
C ALA A 108 1.50 7.51 7.58
N THR A 109 1.57 8.61 6.84
CA THR A 109 2.81 9.39 6.65
C THR A 109 3.15 10.22 7.88
N ALA A 110 2.15 10.81 8.54
CA ALA A 110 2.34 11.64 9.72
C ALA A 110 2.72 10.80 10.96
N ASP A 111 2.04 9.67 11.15
CA ASP A 111 2.27 8.74 12.23
C ASP A 111 1.81 7.33 11.83
N SER A 112 2.75 6.52 11.34
CA SER A 112 2.44 5.16 10.89
C SER A 112 2.06 4.22 12.03
N GLU A 113 2.57 4.45 13.24
CA GLU A 113 2.28 3.62 14.40
C GLU A 113 0.82 3.85 14.84
N ALA A 114 0.44 5.11 15.09
CA ALA A 114 -0.93 5.47 15.44
C ALA A 114 -1.93 5.10 14.33
N ALA A 115 -1.55 5.26 13.06
CA ALA A 115 -2.37 4.82 11.93
C ALA A 115 -2.59 3.30 11.92
N GLY A 116 -1.55 2.51 12.21
CA GLY A 116 -1.65 1.06 12.35
C GLY A 116 -2.54 0.65 13.52
N GLU A 117 -2.39 1.30 14.68
CA GLU A 117 -3.24 1.07 15.86
C GLU A 117 -4.70 1.37 15.56
N LEU A 118 -4.99 2.48 14.87
CA LEU A 118 -6.33 2.85 14.44
C LEU A 118 -6.92 1.78 13.51
N ALA A 119 -6.16 1.30 12.54
CA ALA A 119 -6.61 0.23 11.64
C ALA A 119 -6.96 -1.05 12.41
N ALA A 120 -6.12 -1.45 13.37
CA ALA A 120 -6.36 -2.61 14.22
C ALA A 120 -7.61 -2.42 15.11
N PHE A 121 -7.77 -1.23 15.70
CA PHE A 121 -8.94 -0.88 16.51
C PHE A 121 -10.23 -0.98 15.70
N LEU A 122 -10.28 -0.36 14.52
CA LEU A 122 -11.44 -0.40 13.63
C LEU A 122 -11.76 -1.82 13.17
N THR A 123 -10.72 -2.63 12.87
CA THR A 123 -10.90 -4.02 12.43
C THR A 123 -11.59 -4.85 13.50
N ARG A 124 -11.20 -4.68 14.77
CA ARG A 124 -11.89 -5.33 15.90
C ARG A 124 -13.34 -4.85 16.01
N ALA A 125 -13.57 -3.53 15.89
CA ALA A 125 -14.91 -2.94 16.02
C ALA A 125 -15.92 -3.46 14.98
N ILE A 126 -15.47 -3.77 13.76
CA ILE A 126 -16.35 -4.26 12.66
C ILE A 126 -16.41 -5.78 12.53
N THR A 127 -15.58 -6.53 13.27
CA THR A 127 -15.62 -7.99 13.26
C THR A 127 -16.71 -8.46 14.24
N PRO A 128 -17.75 -9.20 13.78
CA PRO A 128 -18.81 -9.67 14.67
C PRO A 128 -18.21 -10.57 15.76
N GLY A 129 -18.31 -10.15 17.03
CA GLY A 129 -17.76 -10.87 18.19
C GLY A 129 -16.96 -10.01 19.16
N SER A 130 -16.59 -8.78 18.82
CA SER A 130 -15.83 -7.87 19.70
C SER A 130 -16.68 -7.00 20.63
N ARG A 131 -17.97 -7.31 20.82
CA ARG A 131 -18.79 -6.68 21.88
C ARG A 131 -18.76 -7.57 23.11
N ALA A 132 -17.73 -7.39 23.94
CA ALA A 132 -17.78 -7.78 25.34
C ALA A 132 -18.42 -6.64 26.15
#